data_AF-A0A9E2UY29-F1
#
_entry.id   AF-A0A9E2UY29-F1
#
_cell.length_a   1.000
_cell.length_b   1.000
_cell.length_c   1.000
_cell.angle_alpha   90.00
_cell.angle_beta   90.00
_cell.angle_gamma   90.00
#
_symmetry.space_group_name_H-M   'P 1'
#
loop_
_entity.id
_entity.type
_entity.pdbx_description
1 polymer ?
#
loop_
_entity_poly.entity_id
_entity_poly.type
_entity_poly.pdbx_seq_one_letter_code
_entity_poly.pdbx_strand_id
1 'polypeptide(L)'
;MSRISHKGDALILEYDLFSLPTAQHKAGLAGLLLHLDSLRQRQISPIPRATVTAASAEIEITRESLQTLFDDLYDAEWREVEVKQKWKDKEPKRIEFKEIEVNGKKKTEKRFVYDAVQPKGRFIKDLFGDDTWVKIWRDMLWSILRGIPLTRGVYEQRANETPSSLGADLWQRLLKTLSLQEKGTALTDSMSSAIFVGAEDVNAEKIPFQGLVAENLILHFWPLVSLIFVPRVFKLEKTREQGLKISRQEKGYVLAIPDPLNLRDFCQDFKDMARSLDPAVAGFRPKAALIDLAEEGGLEYLYHFARHRIQGTDMSLSLAAVELYHLQRAGNRIRQLAAERLLPRQNVLRDYEKFRGGYANFQYKSLYLRNLLVGEPWHQGADDIFSRHPLPLFIYLRDKTPREVRFFGNDVRKKLEAIAYDLQLKQEGGLMGDREQDDQLALRVNRLIQEYVNRRTEEKSGKKFKDFKQNKDKQNRIIYPNEYREARGKVCTDAFLALRSRRDQDFIDYFTGTICSVPQFLPEADFLLVSQALTSDWPKVKTLTMLALSAHSYLTETSEKEEVTKS
;
A
#
# COMPACT_ATOMS: atom_id res chain seq x y z
N MET A 1 11.02 -2.12 -31.96
CA MET A 1 10.93 -3.55 -31.60
C MET A 1 12.33 -4.06 -31.28
N SER A 2 12.46 -5.11 -30.46
CA SER A 2 13.79 -5.70 -30.19
C SER A 2 14.43 -6.26 -31.46
N ARG A 3 15.75 -6.12 -31.62
CA ARG A 3 16.50 -6.70 -32.74
C ARG A 3 17.61 -7.61 -32.22
N ILE A 4 17.87 -8.69 -32.96
CA ILE A 4 19.01 -9.58 -32.70
C ILE A 4 19.96 -9.48 -33.89
N SER A 5 21.24 -9.35 -33.59
CA SER A 5 22.33 -9.47 -34.56
C SER A 5 23.50 -10.27 -33.97
N HIS A 6 24.53 -10.50 -34.76
CA HIS A 6 25.68 -11.31 -34.37
C HIS A 6 26.99 -10.53 -34.54
N LYS A 7 27.92 -10.73 -33.62
CA LYS A 7 29.26 -10.12 -33.63
C LYS A 7 30.27 -11.11 -33.05
N GLY A 8 31.12 -11.69 -33.90
CA GLY A 8 32.13 -12.66 -33.46
C GLY A 8 31.51 -13.98 -33.02
N ASP A 9 31.57 -14.31 -31.73
CA ASP A 9 30.87 -15.46 -31.13
C ASP A 9 29.69 -15.00 -30.23
N ALA A 10 29.36 -13.71 -30.25
CA ALA A 10 28.36 -13.09 -29.40
C ALA A 10 27.09 -12.71 -30.18
N LEU A 11 25.96 -12.74 -29.49
CA LEU A 11 24.71 -12.14 -29.96
C LEU A 11 24.58 -10.73 -29.38
N ILE A 12 24.08 -9.81 -30.20
CA ILE A 12 23.74 -8.46 -29.78
C ILE A 12 22.22 -8.36 -29.75
N LEU A 13 21.69 -8.02 -28.57
CA LEU A 13 20.27 -7.76 -28.35
C LEU A 13 20.06 -6.26 -28.20
N GLU A 14 19.36 -5.65 -29.15
CA GLU A 14 19.00 -4.23 -29.12
C GLU A 14 17.56 -4.08 -28.62
N TYR A 15 17.37 -3.28 -27.58
CA TYR A 15 16.07 -2.93 -27.04
C TYR A 15 15.85 -1.42 -27.14
N ASP A 16 14.69 -1.04 -27.69
CA ASP A 16 14.16 0.31 -27.62
C ASP A 16 13.04 0.35 -26.57
N LEU A 17 13.19 1.20 -25.56
CA LEU A 17 12.31 1.28 -24.39
C LEU A 17 10.86 1.56 -24.80
N PHE A 18 10.65 2.44 -25.79
CA PHE A 18 9.32 2.86 -26.23
C PHE A 18 8.66 1.83 -27.17
N SER A 19 9.44 0.90 -27.71
CA SER A 19 8.94 -0.23 -28.48
C SER A 19 8.56 -1.45 -27.64
N LEU A 20 8.93 -1.49 -26.35
CA LEU A 20 8.62 -2.63 -25.49
C LEU A 20 7.11 -2.68 -25.17
N PRO A 21 6.48 -3.86 -25.18
CA PRO A 21 5.03 -3.96 -25.27
C PRO A 21 4.30 -3.62 -23.95
N THR A 22 4.95 -3.79 -22.79
CA THR A 22 4.30 -3.54 -21.48
C THR A 22 5.27 -2.95 -20.46
N ALA A 23 4.74 -2.40 -19.37
CA ALA A 23 5.57 -1.94 -18.25
C ALA A 23 6.42 -3.08 -17.65
N GLN A 24 5.90 -4.32 -17.60
CA GLN A 24 6.67 -5.50 -17.18
C GLN A 24 7.92 -5.72 -18.05
N HIS A 25 7.83 -5.52 -19.37
CA HIS A 25 9.00 -5.63 -20.25
C HIS A 25 10.01 -4.51 -19.99
N LYS A 26 9.54 -3.26 -19.88
CA LYS A 26 10.40 -2.11 -19.60
C LYS A 26 11.09 -2.20 -18.24
N ALA A 27 10.34 -2.58 -17.21
CA ALA A 27 10.87 -2.93 -15.89
C ALA A 27 11.85 -4.11 -15.97
N GLY A 28 11.56 -5.09 -16.82
CA GLY A 28 12.45 -6.21 -17.14
C GLY A 28 13.81 -5.76 -17.65
N LEU A 29 13.81 -4.87 -18.64
CA LEU A 29 15.05 -4.31 -19.17
C LEU A 29 15.85 -3.56 -18.10
N ALA A 30 15.18 -2.69 -17.32
CA ALA A 30 15.83 -1.99 -16.22
C ALA A 30 16.38 -2.95 -15.14
N GLY A 31 15.63 -3.99 -14.81
CA GLY A 31 16.03 -5.03 -13.85
C GLY A 31 17.24 -5.82 -14.34
N LEU A 32 17.32 -6.14 -15.63
CA LEU A 32 18.48 -6.78 -16.24
C LEU A 32 19.72 -5.90 -16.11
N LEU A 33 19.61 -4.61 -16.44
CA LEU A 33 20.72 -3.66 -16.31
C LEU A 33 21.23 -3.54 -14.86
N LEU A 34 20.32 -3.46 -13.89
CA LEU A 34 20.69 -3.46 -12.47
C LEU A 34 21.33 -4.78 -12.03
N HIS A 35 20.89 -5.91 -12.56
CA HIS A 35 21.48 -7.20 -12.26
C HIS A 35 22.91 -7.31 -12.79
N LEU A 36 23.15 -6.85 -14.02
CA LEU A 36 24.50 -6.78 -14.60
C LEU A 36 25.42 -5.90 -13.75
N ASP A 37 24.92 -4.79 -13.22
CA ASP A 37 25.69 -3.94 -12.31
C ASP A 37 26.00 -4.65 -10.98
N SER A 38 25.06 -5.41 -10.40
CA SER A 38 25.33 -6.23 -9.20
C SER A 38 26.39 -7.29 -9.48
N LEU A 39 26.32 -7.99 -10.62
CA LEU A 39 27.33 -8.99 -11.02
C LEU A 39 28.73 -8.36 -11.15
N ARG A 40 28.83 -7.17 -11.75
CA ARG A 40 30.10 -6.40 -11.84
C ARG A 40 30.64 -6.05 -10.46
N GLN A 41 29.79 -5.53 -9.57
CA GLN A 41 30.18 -5.16 -8.21
C GLN A 41 30.66 -6.37 -7.40
N ARG A 42 30.05 -7.53 -7.61
CA ARG A 42 30.45 -8.81 -7.01
C ARG A 42 31.60 -9.52 -7.74
N GLN A 43 32.18 -8.89 -8.76
CA GLN A 43 33.32 -9.42 -9.53
C GLN A 43 33.04 -10.79 -10.16
N ILE A 44 31.80 -11.04 -10.58
CA ILE A 44 31.41 -12.27 -11.27
C ILE A 44 31.72 -12.13 -12.77
N SER A 45 32.24 -13.21 -13.36
CA SER A 45 32.64 -13.28 -14.77
C SER A 45 32.49 -14.72 -15.28
N PRO A 46 32.19 -14.94 -16.58
CA PRO A 46 31.86 -13.93 -17.59
C PRO A 46 30.46 -13.35 -17.42
N ILE A 47 30.22 -12.11 -17.86
CA ILE A 47 28.90 -11.46 -17.79
C ILE A 47 28.60 -10.71 -19.09
N PRO A 48 27.31 -10.49 -19.41
CA PRO A 48 26.93 -9.67 -20.55
C PRO A 48 27.47 -8.24 -20.45
N ARG A 49 27.83 -7.68 -21.62
CA ARG A 49 28.18 -6.26 -21.74
C ARG A 49 26.95 -5.49 -22.19
N ALA A 50 26.74 -4.31 -21.61
CA ALA A 50 25.58 -3.49 -21.93
C ALA A 50 26.01 -2.05 -22.20
N THR A 51 25.55 -1.50 -23.32
CA THR A 51 25.67 -0.09 -23.67
C THR A 51 24.28 0.53 -23.55
N VAL A 52 24.13 1.56 -22.70
CA VAL A 52 22.82 2.09 -22.31
C VAL A 52 22.72 3.57 -22.63
N THR A 53 21.66 3.94 -23.35
CA THR A 53 21.22 5.33 -23.57
C THR A 53 20.01 5.64 -22.69
N ALA A 54 19.41 6.83 -22.82
CA ALA A 54 18.15 7.13 -22.14
C ALA A 54 17.00 6.23 -22.62
N ALA A 55 16.93 5.94 -23.92
CA ALA A 55 15.78 5.27 -24.54
C ALA A 55 16.09 3.85 -25.03
N SER A 56 17.35 3.41 -25.01
CA SER A 56 17.73 2.12 -25.58
C SER A 56 18.85 1.44 -24.78
N ALA A 57 18.94 0.12 -24.95
CA ALA A 57 20.03 -0.68 -24.44
C ALA A 57 20.47 -1.70 -25.49
N GLU A 58 21.77 -1.81 -25.70
CA GLU A 58 22.41 -2.85 -26.51
C GLU A 58 23.12 -3.81 -25.57
N ILE A 59 22.81 -5.10 -25.65
CA ILE A 59 23.34 -6.13 -24.76
C ILE A 59 24.07 -7.19 -25.59
N GLU A 60 25.39 -7.25 -25.40
CA GLU A 60 26.27 -8.26 -25.98
C GLU A 60 26.34 -9.46 -25.04
N ILE A 61 25.91 -10.62 -25.53
CA ILE A 61 25.83 -11.87 -24.78
C ILE A 61 26.59 -12.99 -25.51
N THR A 62 27.41 -13.74 -24.77
CA THR A 62 27.90 -15.07 -25.14
C THR A 62 27.10 -16.16 -24.42
N ARG A 63 27.24 -17.41 -24.86
CA ARG A 63 26.63 -18.57 -24.20
C ARG A 63 26.98 -18.64 -22.71
N GLU A 64 28.25 -18.48 -22.38
CA GLU A 64 28.77 -18.56 -21.02
C GLU A 64 28.23 -17.40 -20.18
N SER A 65 28.24 -16.19 -20.72
CA SER A 65 27.74 -15.01 -20.01
C SER A 65 26.24 -15.08 -19.71
N LEU A 66 25.45 -15.64 -20.64
CA LEU A 66 24.02 -15.88 -20.45
C LEU A 66 23.78 -16.96 -19.39
N GLN A 67 24.58 -18.02 -19.39
CA GLN A 67 24.50 -19.05 -18.36
C GLN A 67 24.80 -18.47 -16.97
N THR A 68 25.89 -17.69 -16.84
CA THR A 68 26.25 -17.03 -15.57
C THR A 68 25.13 -16.11 -15.07
N LEU A 69 24.51 -15.33 -15.96
CA LEU A 69 23.38 -14.46 -15.64
C LEU A 69 22.21 -15.25 -15.03
N PHE A 70 21.81 -16.36 -15.65
CA PHE A 70 20.70 -17.19 -15.18
C PHE A 70 21.05 -18.02 -13.95
N ASP A 71 22.29 -18.50 -13.84
CA ASP A 71 22.77 -19.24 -12.67
C ASP A 71 22.75 -18.40 -11.41
N ASP A 72 23.03 -17.09 -11.54
CA ASP A 72 22.96 -16.13 -10.43
C ASP A 72 21.51 -15.69 -10.14
N LEU A 73 20.70 -15.41 -11.18
CA LEU A 73 19.30 -15.02 -11.00
C LEU A 73 18.48 -16.11 -10.27
N TYR A 74 18.74 -17.37 -10.63
CA TYR A 74 18.08 -18.54 -10.07
C TYR A 74 18.88 -19.23 -8.95
N ASP A 75 19.95 -18.60 -8.46
CA ASP A 75 20.78 -19.19 -7.40
C ASP A 75 19.93 -19.53 -6.17
N ALA A 76 20.16 -20.72 -5.62
CA ALA A 76 19.40 -21.27 -4.51
C ALA A 76 20.27 -22.19 -3.66
N GLU A 77 19.75 -22.57 -2.51
CA GLU A 77 20.36 -23.54 -1.61
C GLU A 77 19.30 -24.28 -0.80
N TRP A 78 19.68 -25.44 -0.29
CA TRP A 78 18.91 -26.15 0.72
C TRP A 78 19.05 -25.44 2.06
N ARG A 79 17.92 -25.03 2.67
CA ARG A 79 17.88 -24.51 4.03
C ARG A 79 16.88 -25.29 4.87
N GLU A 80 17.20 -25.41 6.16
CA GLU A 80 16.22 -25.85 7.14
C GLU A 80 15.17 -24.74 7.36
N VAL A 81 13.90 -25.11 7.23
CA VAL A 81 12.77 -24.23 7.48
C VAL A 81 11.86 -24.82 8.55
N GLU A 82 11.41 -23.95 9.44
CA GLU A 82 10.52 -24.31 10.55
C GLU A 82 9.09 -23.85 10.27
N VAL A 83 8.15 -24.79 10.29
CA VAL A 83 6.73 -24.51 10.06
C VAL A 83 5.87 -24.98 11.23
N LYS A 84 4.75 -24.30 11.46
CA LYS A 84 3.79 -24.63 12.55
C LYS A 84 2.96 -25.87 12.23
N GLN A 85 2.76 -26.16 10.95
CA GLN A 85 1.92 -27.25 10.47
C GLN A 85 2.77 -28.24 9.68
N LYS A 86 2.57 -29.53 9.92
CA LYS A 86 3.19 -30.60 9.15
C LYS A 86 2.79 -30.45 7.68
N TRP A 87 3.76 -30.52 6.77
CA TRP A 87 3.47 -30.56 5.34
C TRP A 87 2.77 -31.88 5.00
N LYS A 88 1.76 -31.78 4.12
CA LYS A 88 1.03 -32.96 3.65
C LYS A 88 2.01 -33.87 2.90
N ASP A 89 1.96 -35.16 3.22
CA ASP A 89 2.74 -36.21 2.53
C ASP A 89 4.28 -36.04 2.62
N LYS A 90 4.79 -35.23 3.57
CA LYS A 90 6.24 -35.11 3.83
C LYS A 90 6.56 -35.30 5.31
N GLU A 91 7.51 -36.19 5.60
CA GLU A 91 8.00 -36.38 6.95
C GLU A 91 8.94 -35.24 7.36
N PRO A 92 8.75 -34.65 8.55
CA PRO A 92 9.66 -33.64 9.07
C PRO A 92 10.99 -34.29 9.39
N LYS A 93 12.09 -33.55 9.13
CA LYS A 93 13.44 -33.94 9.53
C LYS A 93 13.53 -34.11 11.05
N ARG A 94 12.89 -33.19 11.78
CA ARG A 94 12.71 -33.25 13.23
C ARG A 94 11.54 -32.37 13.69
N ILE A 95 11.13 -32.55 14.94
CA ILE A 95 10.11 -31.75 15.61
C ILE A 95 10.78 -31.00 16.75
N GLU A 96 10.62 -29.68 16.78
CA GLU A 96 11.14 -28.80 17.83
C GLU A 96 10.00 -28.21 18.65
N PHE A 97 10.26 -27.98 19.94
CA PHE A 97 9.34 -27.32 20.86
C PHE A 97 9.98 -26.01 21.30
N LYS A 98 9.45 -24.87 20.83
CA LYS A 98 9.97 -23.56 21.17
C LYS A 98 9.08 -22.88 22.21
N GLU A 99 9.68 -22.33 23.26
CA GLU A 99 8.95 -21.41 24.14
C GLU A 99 8.76 -20.08 23.42
N ILE A 100 7.49 -19.72 23.19
CA ILE A 100 7.11 -18.41 22.67
C ILE A 100 6.32 -17.66 23.73
N GLU A 101 6.55 -16.37 23.84
CA GLU A 101 5.77 -15.49 24.71
C GLU A 101 4.58 -14.93 23.92
N VAL A 102 3.37 -15.32 24.31
CA VAL A 102 2.13 -14.82 23.70
C VAL A 102 1.34 -14.11 24.78
N ASN A 103 1.16 -12.79 24.64
CA ASN A 103 0.45 -11.94 25.60
C ASN A 103 1.03 -12.03 27.03
N GLY A 104 2.36 -12.04 27.18
CA GLY A 104 3.04 -12.12 28.48
C GLY A 104 3.04 -13.51 29.13
N LYS A 105 2.52 -14.54 28.44
CA LYS A 105 2.53 -15.93 28.92
C LYS A 105 3.43 -16.78 28.04
N LYS A 106 4.37 -17.49 28.67
CA LYS A 106 5.18 -18.51 27.99
C LYS A 106 4.30 -19.68 27.56
N LYS A 107 4.37 -20.01 26.27
CA LYS A 107 3.66 -21.12 25.67
C LYS A 107 4.64 -21.91 24.81
N THR A 108 4.65 -23.23 24.96
CA THR A 108 5.44 -24.10 24.08
C THR A 108 4.71 -24.30 22.76
N GLU A 109 5.35 -23.93 21.66
CA GLU A 109 4.86 -24.10 20.29
C GLU A 109 5.64 -25.22 19.58
N LYS A 110 4.91 -26.21 19.07
CA LYS A 110 5.45 -27.30 18.25
C LYS A 110 5.77 -26.79 16.85
N ARG A 111 7.00 -27.00 16.39
CA ARG A 111 7.51 -26.66 15.06
C ARG A 111 8.01 -27.91 14.35
N PHE A 112 7.75 -28.00 13.06
CA PHE A 112 8.21 -29.09 12.20
C PHE A 112 9.32 -28.53 11.31
N VAL A 113 10.47 -29.21 11.28
CA VAL A 113 11.64 -28.79 10.50
C VAL A 113 11.71 -29.59 9.20
N TYR A 114 11.94 -28.91 8.08
CA TYR A 114 12.11 -29.51 6.75
C TYR A 114 13.32 -28.91 6.04
N ASP A 115 13.99 -29.71 5.22
CA ASP A 115 14.89 -29.18 4.19
C ASP A 115 14.05 -28.67 3.02
N ALA A 116 14.29 -27.42 2.64
CA ALA A 116 13.59 -26.74 1.56
C ALA A 116 14.54 -25.86 0.74
N VAL A 117 14.35 -25.88 -0.57
CA VAL A 117 15.06 -24.98 -1.48
C VAL A 117 14.64 -23.54 -1.24
N GLN A 118 15.62 -22.67 -1.02
CA GLN A 118 15.44 -21.23 -0.84
C GLN A 118 16.30 -20.46 -1.85
N PRO A 119 15.71 -19.56 -2.65
CA PRO A 119 16.47 -18.70 -3.57
C PRO A 119 17.42 -17.81 -2.78
N LYS A 120 18.68 -17.67 -3.17
CA LYS A 120 19.63 -16.85 -2.39
C LYS A 120 19.32 -15.36 -2.51
N GLY A 121 18.96 -14.88 -3.71
CA GLY A 121 18.56 -13.48 -3.92
C GLY A 121 19.67 -12.47 -3.62
N ARG A 122 20.94 -12.81 -3.93
CA ARG A 122 22.12 -11.98 -3.62
C ARG A 122 22.00 -10.57 -4.20
N PHE A 123 21.48 -10.44 -5.42
CA PHE A 123 21.22 -9.16 -6.06
C PHE A 123 20.22 -8.28 -5.29
N ILE A 124 19.15 -8.84 -4.70
CA ILE A 124 18.22 -8.08 -3.84
C ILE A 124 18.96 -7.61 -2.60
N LYS A 125 19.79 -8.48 -2.00
CA LYS A 125 20.57 -8.10 -0.82
C LYS A 125 21.51 -6.93 -1.12
N ASP A 126 22.19 -6.95 -2.27
CA ASP A 126 23.08 -5.85 -2.68
C ASP A 126 22.32 -4.53 -2.93
N LEU A 127 21.11 -4.61 -3.49
CA LEU A 127 20.29 -3.44 -3.81
C LEU A 127 19.66 -2.80 -2.58
N PHE A 128 19.11 -3.61 -1.67
CA PHE A 128 18.32 -3.14 -0.52
C PHE A 128 19.12 -3.12 0.79
N GLY A 129 20.28 -3.79 0.85
CA GLY A 129 21.14 -3.85 2.04
C GLY A 129 20.60 -4.69 3.21
N ASP A 130 19.39 -5.23 3.11
CA ASP A 130 18.69 -5.91 4.20
C ASP A 130 18.08 -7.26 3.76
N ASP A 131 18.28 -8.29 4.59
CA ASP A 131 17.73 -9.64 4.40
C ASP A 131 16.20 -9.69 4.53
N THR A 132 15.58 -8.69 5.17
CA THR A 132 14.11 -8.62 5.29
C THR A 132 13.43 -8.40 3.94
N TRP A 133 14.02 -7.59 3.05
CA TRP A 133 13.55 -7.41 1.67
C TRP A 133 13.76 -8.67 0.82
N VAL A 134 14.86 -9.38 1.04
CA VAL A 134 15.09 -10.69 0.42
C VAL A 134 14.01 -11.69 0.86
N LYS A 135 13.65 -11.70 2.15
CA LYS A 135 12.61 -12.59 2.68
C LYS A 135 11.25 -12.34 2.04
N ILE A 136 10.78 -11.09 1.98
CA ILE A 136 9.49 -10.78 1.34
C ILE A 136 9.50 -11.12 -0.16
N TRP A 137 10.63 -10.89 -0.85
CA TRP A 137 10.80 -11.32 -2.23
C TRP A 137 10.69 -12.84 -2.40
N ARG A 138 11.37 -13.64 -1.56
CA ARG A 138 11.25 -15.12 -1.58
C ARG A 138 9.82 -15.58 -1.31
N ASP A 139 9.17 -15.01 -0.31
CA ASP A 139 7.81 -15.40 0.07
C ASP A 139 6.81 -15.04 -1.03
N MET A 140 6.98 -13.89 -1.70
CA MET A 140 6.20 -13.48 -2.86
C MET A 140 6.46 -14.41 -4.04
N LEU A 141 7.72 -14.67 -4.39
CA LEU A 141 8.10 -15.57 -5.47
C LEU A 141 7.46 -16.94 -5.29
N TRP A 142 7.57 -17.55 -4.10
CA TRP A 142 6.99 -18.88 -3.83
C TRP A 142 5.48 -18.90 -3.66
N SER A 143 4.85 -17.78 -3.30
CA SER A 143 3.40 -17.70 -3.17
C SER A 143 2.71 -17.40 -4.49
N ILE A 144 3.32 -16.54 -5.32
CA ILE A 144 2.70 -15.90 -6.49
C ILE A 144 3.34 -16.42 -7.78
N LEU A 145 4.50 -15.89 -8.17
CA LEU A 145 5.10 -16.16 -9.49
C LEU A 145 5.42 -17.65 -9.68
N ARG A 146 6.01 -18.26 -8.66
CA ARG A 146 6.38 -19.67 -8.61
C ARG A 146 5.53 -20.42 -7.57
N GLY A 147 4.24 -20.04 -7.51
CA GLY A 147 3.23 -20.66 -6.65
C GLY A 147 3.04 -22.14 -6.92
N ILE A 148 3.20 -22.54 -8.18
CA ILE A 148 3.09 -23.92 -8.67
C ILE A 148 4.46 -24.62 -8.50
N PRO A 149 4.56 -25.72 -7.73
CA PRO A 149 5.84 -26.38 -7.45
C PRO A 149 6.65 -26.77 -8.69
N LEU A 150 5.99 -27.23 -9.77
CA LEU A 150 6.66 -27.59 -11.03
C LEU A 150 7.49 -26.45 -11.64
N THR A 151 7.09 -25.19 -11.40
CA THR A 151 7.80 -24.02 -11.93
C THR A 151 9.10 -23.71 -11.17
N ARG A 152 9.40 -24.44 -10.08
CA ARG A 152 10.55 -24.22 -9.19
C ARG A 152 11.79 -25.05 -9.56
N GLY A 153 11.68 -25.99 -10.50
CA GLY A 153 12.75 -26.93 -10.83
C GLY A 153 14.09 -26.27 -11.16
N VAL A 154 14.08 -25.06 -11.73
CA VAL A 154 15.31 -24.29 -12.02
C VAL A 154 16.07 -23.90 -10.75
N TYR A 155 15.36 -23.59 -9.66
CA TYR A 155 15.99 -23.34 -8.37
C TYR A 155 16.48 -24.62 -7.71
N GLU A 156 15.79 -25.75 -7.91
CA GLU A 156 16.25 -27.06 -7.41
C GLU A 156 17.55 -27.49 -8.09
N GLN A 157 17.68 -27.26 -9.40
CA GLN A 157 18.94 -27.46 -10.13
C GLN A 157 20.09 -26.67 -9.47
N ARG A 158 19.90 -25.37 -9.23
CA ARG A 158 20.91 -24.51 -8.61
C ARG A 158 21.22 -24.91 -7.16
N ALA A 159 20.21 -25.30 -6.38
CA ALA A 159 20.40 -25.78 -5.02
C ALA A 159 21.20 -27.09 -4.95
N ASN A 160 21.17 -27.89 -6.01
CA ASN A 160 21.98 -29.09 -6.20
C ASN A 160 23.30 -28.81 -6.94
N GLU A 161 23.72 -27.54 -7.00
CA GLU A 161 24.97 -27.09 -7.64
C GLU A 161 25.07 -27.35 -9.16
N THR A 162 23.97 -27.75 -9.80
CA THR A 162 23.90 -27.91 -11.26
C THR A 162 23.54 -26.59 -11.95
N PRO A 163 24.07 -26.30 -13.16
CA PRO A 163 23.68 -25.12 -13.92
C PRO A 163 22.19 -25.10 -14.24
N SER A 164 21.62 -23.90 -14.33
CA SER A 164 20.24 -23.67 -14.75
C SER A 164 20.02 -24.14 -16.18
N SER A 165 18.98 -24.94 -16.43
CA SER A 165 18.63 -25.37 -17.79
C SER A 165 18.16 -24.20 -18.67
N LEU A 166 17.65 -23.11 -18.07
CA LEU A 166 17.14 -21.95 -18.81
C LEU A 166 18.22 -21.23 -19.63
N GLY A 167 19.45 -21.12 -19.12
CA GLY A 167 20.52 -20.40 -19.82
C GLY A 167 20.86 -21.05 -21.17
N ALA A 168 21.08 -22.37 -21.17
CA ALA A 168 21.35 -23.15 -22.37
C ALA A 168 20.15 -23.18 -23.33
N ASP A 169 18.93 -23.41 -22.81
CA ASP A 169 17.72 -23.46 -23.64
C ASP A 169 17.44 -22.12 -24.33
N LEU A 170 17.61 -21.02 -23.60
CA LEU A 170 17.39 -19.68 -24.13
C LEU A 170 18.44 -19.30 -25.17
N TRP A 171 19.71 -19.68 -24.97
CA TRP A 171 20.76 -19.49 -25.98
C TRP A 171 20.39 -20.12 -27.33
N GLN A 172 19.94 -21.38 -27.32
CA GLN A 172 19.51 -22.09 -28.54
C GLN A 172 18.31 -21.40 -29.21
N ARG A 173 17.35 -20.91 -28.41
CA ARG A 173 16.19 -20.17 -28.93
C ARG A 173 16.58 -18.83 -29.54
N LEU A 174 17.55 -18.11 -28.98
CA LEU A 174 18.06 -16.85 -29.53
C LEU A 174 18.79 -17.07 -30.87
N LEU A 175 19.62 -18.11 -30.97
CA LEU A 175 20.26 -18.50 -32.24
C LEU A 175 19.21 -18.83 -33.32
N LYS A 176 18.17 -19.58 -32.95
CA LYS A 176 17.05 -19.87 -33.85
C LYS A 176 16.30 -18.60 -34.26
N THR A 177 16.13 -17.66 -33.34
CA THR A 177 15.49 -16.37 -33.62
C THR A 177 16.28 -15.58 -34.66
N LEU A 178 17.60 -15.49 -34.52
CA LEU A 178 18.47 -14.83 -35.49
C LEU A 178 18.31 -15.46 -36.90
N SER A 179 18.39 -16.78 -37.00
CA SER A 179 18.25 -17.49 -38.28
C SER A 179 16.88 -17.29 -38.96
N LEU A 180 15.81 -17.15 -38.17
CA LEU A 180 14.46 -16.88 -38.69
C LEU A 180 14.29 -15.40 -39.06
N GLN A 181 14.88 -14.48 -38.31
CA GLN A 181 14.84 -13.05 -38.57
C GLN A 181 15.50 -12.73 -39.93
N GLU A 182 16.61 -13.40 -40.27
CA GLU A 182 17.25 -13.31 -41.59
C GLU A 182 16.34 -13.77 -42.74
N LYS A 183 15.37 -14.64 -42.45
CA LYS A 183 14.35 -15.12 -43.40
C LYS A 183 13.06 -14.27 -43.38
N GLY A 184 13.06 -13.16 -42.63
CA GLY A 184 11.90 -12.27 -42.50
C GLY A 184 10.79 -12.80 -41.57
N THR A 185 11.08 -13.81 -40.75
CA THR A 185 10.09 -14.43 -39.84
C THR A 185 10.49 -14.22 -38.39
N ALA A 186 9.53 -13.87 -37.53
CA ALA A 186 9.75 -13.74 -36.10
C ALA A 186 9.52 -15.09 -35.37
N LEU A 187 10.39 -15.42 -34.41
CA LEU A 187 10.16 -16.54 -33.50
C LEU A 187 9.45 -16.04 -32.24
N THR A 188 8.27 -16.59 -31.98
CA THR A 188 7.55 -16.38 -30.74
C THR A 188 7.65 -17.59 -29.82
N ASP A 189 7.51 -17.35 -28.52
CA ASP A 189 7.55 -18.37 -27.47
C ASP A 189 6.47 -18.12 -26.42
N SER A 190 6.04 -19.18 -25.74
CA SER A 190 4.98 -19.08 -24.74
C SER A 190 5.44 -18.29 -23.52
N MET A 191 4.54 -17.44 -23.01
CA MET A 191 4.75 -16.68 -21.79
C MET A 191 4.10 -17.42 -20.62
N SER A 192 4.89 -17.69 -19.59
CA SER A 192 4.39 -18.31 -18.36
C SER A 192 3.96 -17.25 -17.34
N SER A 193 2.91 -17.54 -16.57
CA SER A 193 2.51 -16.76 -15.38
C SER A 193 3.64 -16.57 -14.36
N ALA A 194 4.69 -17.39 -14.46
CA ALA A 194 5.83 -17.35 -13.57
C ALA A 194 6.87 -16.27 -13.89
N ILE A 195 6.75 -15.65 -15.06
CA ILE A 195 7.59 -14.53 -15.51
C ILE A 195 6.76 -13.35 -16.03
N PHE A 196 5.48 -13.55 -16.34
CA PHE A 196 4.57 -12.49 -16.76
C PHE A 196 3.28 -12.52 -15.94
N VAL A 197 3.04 -11.48 -15.15
CA VAL A 197 1.78 -11.36 -14.40
C VAL A 197 0.63 -11.17 -15.38
N GLY A 198 -0.42 -11.99 -15.23
CA GLY A 198 -1.59 -11.98 -16.10
C GLY A 198 -1.51 -12.94 -17.29
N ALA A 199 -0.37 -13.60 -17.54
CA ALA A 199 -0.34 -14.71 -18.50
C ALA A 199 -1.04 -15.93 -17.91
N GLU A 200 -1.90 -16.55 -18.72
CA GLU A 200 -2.38 -17.92 -18.53
C GLU A 200 -1.77 -18.82 -19.61
N ASP A 201 -1.95 -20.14 -19.51
CA ASP A 201 -1.46 -21.06 -20.55
C ASP A 201 -2.15 -20.78 -21.90
N VAL A 202 -3.46 -20.52 -21.83
CA VAL A 202 -4.28 -20.05 -22.94
C VAL A 202 -5.32 -19.04 -22.44
N ASN A 203 -5.75 -18.12 -23.30
CA ASN A 203 -6.86 -17.22 -23.00
C ASN A 203 -8.23 -17.95 -23.10
N ALA A 204 -9.32 -17.21 -22.87
CA ALA A 204 -10.69 -17.75 -22.95
C ALA A 204 -11.04 -18.34 -24.33
N GLU A 205 -10.36 -17.92 -25.39
CA GLU A 205 -10.51 -18.40 -26.76
C GLU A 205 -9.52 -19.54 -27.11
N LYS A 206 -8.78 -20.05 -26.11
CA LYS A 206 -7.74 -21.08 -26.25
C LYS A 206 -6.51 -20.64 -27.06
N ILE A 207 -6.27 -19.33 -27.17
CA ILE A 207 -5.07 -18.78 -27.81
C ILE A 207 -3.96 -18.70 -26.75
N PRO A 208 -2.77 -19.28 -27.00
CA PRO A 208 -1.66 -19.21 -26.07
C PRO A 208 -1.09 -17.80 -25.98
N PHE A 209 -0.66 -17.40 -24.79
CA PHE A 209 0.08 -16.15 -24.61
C PHE A 209 1.49 -16.33 -25.16
N GLN A 210 1.85 -15.59 -26.21
CA GLN A 210 3.15 -15.67 -26.86
C GLN A 210 3.79 -14.29 -27.03
N GLY A 211 5.12 -14.25 -26.96
CA GLY A 211 5.94 -13.05 -27.14
C GLY A 211 7.22 -13.37 -27.91
N LEU A 212 7.93 -12.34 -28.37
CA LEU A 212 9.24 -12.54 -29.02
C LEU A 212 10.23 -13.12 -28.01
N VAL A 213 11.10 -14.04 -28.44
CA VAL A 213 12.07 -14.69 -27.54
C VAL A 213 12.98 -13.67 -26.82
N ALA A 214 13.43 -12.63 -27.53
CA ALA A 214 14.23 -11.56 -26.93
C ALA A 214 13.45 -10.74 -25.89
N GLU A 215 12.17 -10.48 -26.12
CA GLU A 215 11.33 -9.75 -25.17
C GLU A 215 10.95 -10.62 -23.96
N ASN A 216 10.75 -11.93 -24.16
CA ASN A 216 10.51 -12.87 -23.08
C ASN A 216 11.75 -13.02 -22.16
N LEU A 217 12.97 -12.84 -22.67
CA LEU A 217 14.19 -12.86 -21.87
C LEU A 217 14.13 -11.82 -20.75
N ILE A 218 13.76 -10.58 -21.07
CA ILE A 218 13.77 -9.48 -20.09
C ILE A 218 12.68 -9.62 -19.03
N LEU A 219 11.61 -10.40 -19.28
CA LEU A 219 10.56 -10.69 -18.30
C LEU A 219 11.05 -11.46 -17.07
N HIS A 220 12.22 -12.07 -17.12
CA HIS A 220 12.82 -12.70 -15.94
C HIS A 220 13.27 -11.69 -14.88
N PHE A 221 13.43 -10.40 -15.23
CA PHE A 221 14.15 -9.43 -14.42
C PHE A 221 13.27 -8.31 -13.85
N TRP A 222 12.02 -8.14 -14.27
CA TRP A 222 11.15 -7.09 -13.71
C TRP A 222 10.91 -7.21 -12.19
N PRO A 223 10.94 -8.42 -11.57
CA PRO A 223 10.79 -8.52 -10.11
C PRO A 223 11.93 -7.83 -9.35
N LEU A 224 13.07 -7.54 -9.98
CA LEU A 224 14.23 -6.89 -9.37
C LEU A 224 14.02 -5.41 -9.10
N VAL A 225 13.19 -4.76 -9.93
CA VAL A 225 12.88 -3.32 -9.84
C VAL A 225 11.49 -3.04 -9.30
N SER A 226 10.79 -4.09 -8.87
CA SER A 226 9.45 -3.99 -8.33
C SER A 226 9.49 -3.97 -6.80
N LEU A 227 8.76 -3.04 -6.19
CA LEU A 227 8.54 -3.10 -4.76
C LEU A 227 7.37 -4.04 -4.45
N ILE A 228 7.55 -4.82 -3.38
CA ILE A 228 6.60 -5.83 -2.95
C ILE A 228 5.96 -5.34 -1.67
N PHE A 229 4.64 -5.24 -1.68
CA PHE A 229 3.86 -4.85 -0.52
C PHE A 229 2.93 -5.96 -0.06
N VAL A 230 2.57 -5.94 1.21
CA VAL A 230 1.65 -6.89 1.84
C VAL A 230 0.43 -6.12 2.34
N PRO A 231 -0.71 -6.21 1.64
CA PRO A 231 -1.93 -5.55 2.06
C PRO A 231 -2.52 -6.25 3.28
N ARG A 232 -2.91 -5.45 4.28
CA ARG A 232 -3.54 -5.90 5.52
C ARG A 232 -5.02 -5.59 5.47
N VAL A 233 -5.84 -6.64 5.51
CA VAL A 233 -7.29 -6.50 5.62
C VAL A 233 -7.69 -6.56 7.09
N PHE A 234 -8.58 -5.65 7.47
CA PHE A 234 -9.15 -5.60 8.80
C PHE A 234 -10.38 -6.49 8.87
N LYS A 235 -10.40 -7.38 9.87
CA LYS A 235 -11.57 -8.21 10.17
C LYS A 235 -12.22 -7.70 11.45
N LEU A 236 -13.52 -7.45 11.36
CA LEU A 236 -14.36 -7.09 12.49
C LEU A 236 -14.87 -8.36 13.16
N GLU A 237 -14.57 -8.52 14.44
CA GLU A 237 -15.04 -9.63 15.27
C GLU A 237 -15.92 -9.08 16.39
N LYS A 238 -17.15 -9.60 16.51
CA LYS A 238 -18.04 -9.28 17.62
C LYS A 238 -17.62 -10.09 18.84
N THR A 239 -17.42 -9.45 19.99
CA THR A 239 -17.18 -10.16 21.25
C THR A 239 -18.49 -10.48 21.98
N ARG A 240 -18.45 -11.44 22.91
CA ARG A 240 -19.62 -11.86 23.73
C ARG A 240 -20.18 -10.70 24.57
N GLU A 241 -19.35 -9.71 24.90
CA GLU A 241 -19.70 -8.54 25.73
C GLU A 241 -20.17 -7.32 24.91
N GLN A 242 -20.61 -7.51 23.66
CA GLN A 242 -21.04 -6.43 22.75
C GLN A 242 -19.93 -5.44 22.32
N GLY A 243 -18.66 -5.74 22.60
CA GLY A 243 -17.52 -4.99 22.10
C GLY A 243 -17.15 -5.39 20.66
N LEU A 244 -16.51 -4.46 19.94
CA LEU A 244 -15.90 -4.74 18.64
C LEU A 244 -14.41 -4.97 18.83
N LYS A 245 -13.92 -6.10 18.33
CA LYS A 245 -12.49 -6.38 18.22
C LYS A 245 -12.07 -6.31 16.76
N ILE A 246 -10.89 -5.74 16.52
CA ILE A 246 -10.32 -5.66 15.18
C ILE A 246 -9.06 -6.51 15.12
N SER A 247 -9.01 -7.43 14.15
CA SER A 247 -7.81 -8.20 13.81
C SER A 247 -7.32 -7.81 12.41
N ARG A 248 -6.00 -7.86 12.20
CA ARG A 248 -5.37 -7.62 10.89
C ARG A 248 -4.94 -8.95 10.29
N GLN A 249 -5.20 -9.13 8.99
CA GLN A 249 -4.78 -10.31 8.24
C GLN A 249 -4.08 -9.88 6.97
N GLU A 250 -2.88 -10.42 6.73
CA GLU A 250 -2.17 -10.27 5.46
C GLU A 250 -2.93 -11.01 4.35
N LYS A 251 -3.19 -10.33 3.23
CA LYS A 251 -4.01 -10.89 2.13
C LYS A 251 -3.28 -10.85 0.80
N GLY A 252 -2.31 -11.75 0.63
CA GLY A 252 -1.53 -11.87 -0.60
C GLY A 252 -0.44 -10.80 -0.71
N TYR A 253 -0.10 -10.41 -1.93
CA TYR A 253 0.95 -9.44 -2.24
C TYR A 253 0.45 -8.42 -3.26
N VAL A 254 0.98 -7.20 -3.17
CA VAL A 254 0.81 -6.16 -4.19
C VAL A 254 2.17 -5.93 -4.82
N LEU A 255 2.24 -6.08 -6.13
CA LEU A 255 3.46 -5.88 -6.91
C LEU A 255 3.37 -4.51 -7.58
N ALA A 256 4.28 -3.61 -7.22
CA ALA A 256 4.42 -2.29 -7.83
C ALA A 256 5.52 -2.32 -8.89
N ILE A 257 5.09 -2.38 -10.16
CA ILE A 257 5.94 -2.56 -11.33
C ILE A 257 6.12 -1.20 -12.01
N PRO A 258 7.34 -0.65 -12.09
CA PRO A 258 7.57 0.65 -12.71
C PRO A 258 7.42 0.59 -14.23
N ASP A 259 7.07 1.72 -14.84
CA ASP A 259 7.15 1.95 -16.29
C ASP A 259 8.24 3.00 -16.57
N PRO A 260 9.52 2.59 -16.74
CA PRO A 260 10.62 3.52 -16.98
C PRO A 260 10.44 4.37 -18.25
N LEU A 261 10.88 5.63 -18.20
CA LEU A 261 10.96 6.56 -19.33
C LEU A 261 12.40 6.88 -19.76
N ASN A 262 13.35 6.75 -18.84
CA ASN A 262 14.77 6.95 -19.10
C ASN A 262 15.55 5.85 -18.39
N LEU A 263 16.10 4.89 -19.12
CA LEU A 263 16.76 3.71 -18.56
C LEU A 263 17.94 4.07 -17.65
N ARG A 264 18.80 4.99 -18.10
CA ARG A 264 20.00 5.40 -17.36
C ARG A 264 19.64 6.04 -16.04
N ASP A 265 18.77 7.05 -16.09
CA ASP A 265 18.39 7.81 -14.91
C ASP A 265 17.52 6.96 -13.97
N PHE A 266 16.66 6.10 -14.52
CA PHE A 266 15.84 5.17 -13.74
C PHE A 266 16.70 4.20 -12.93
N CYS A 267 17.71 3.58 -13.54
CA CYS A 267 18.58 2.64 -12.84
C CYS A 267 19.34 3.32 -11.68
N GLN A 268 19.71 4.59 -11.83
CA GLN A 268 20.36 5.35 -10.76
C GLN A 268 19.34 5.72 -9.65
N ASP A 269 18.23 6.34 -10.03
CA ASP A 269 17.15 6.74 -9.11
C ASP A 269 16.63 5.54 -8.30
N PHE A 270 16.49 4.37 -8.92
CA PHE A 270 16.05 3.15 -8.24
C PHE A 270 17.05 2.67 -7.19
N LYS A 271 18.36 2.68 -7.48
CA LYS A 271 19.39 2.31 -6.49
C LYS A 271 19.35 3.23 -5.28
N ASP A 272 19.19 4.53 -5.52
CA ASP A 272 19.12 5.53 -4.46
C ASP A 272 17.84 5.37 -3.63
N MET A 273 16.71 5.10 -4.28
CA MET A 273 15.45 4.77 -3.62
C MET A 273 15.60 3.53 -2.74
N ALA A 274 16.07 2.41 -3.30
CA ALA A 274 16.14 1.11 -2.61
C ALA A 274 17.01 1.17 -1.34
N ARG A 275 18.15 1.86 -1.41
CA ARG A 275 19.06 2.08 -0.26
C ARG A 275 18.48 3.00 0.81
N SER A 276 17.42 3.72 0.49
CA SER A 276 16.84 4.74 1.37
C SER A 276 15.54 4.34 2.06
N LEU A 277 15.09 3.11 1.82
CA LEU A 277 13.92 2.54 2.46
C LEU A 277 14.17 2.35 3.95
N ASP A 278 13.13 2.57 4.77
CA ASP A 278 13.21 2.42 6.22
C ASP A 278 13.52 0.95 6.58
N PRO A 279 14.63 0.66 7.30
CA PRO A 279 14.98 -0.69 7.71
C PRO A 279 14.10 -1.21 8.88
N ALA A 280 13.20 -0.39 9.44
CA ALA A 280 12.33 -0.82 10.51
C ALA A 280 11.48 -2.04 10.11
N VAL A 281 11.40 -3.03 11.00
CA VAL A 281 10.65 -4.27 10.78
C VAL A 281 9.39 -4.31 11.64
N ALA A 282 8.35 -4.96 11.12
CA ALA A 282 7.13 -5.29 11.84
C ALA A 282 6.89 -6.80 11.73
N GLY A 283 7.19 -7.54 12.80
CA GLY A 283 7.25 -9.00 12.77
C GLY A 283 8.43 -9.47 11.92
N PHE A 284 8.15 -10.09 10.77
CA PHE A 284 9.17 -10.57 9.82
C PHE A 284 9.16 -9.83 8.49
N ARG A 285 8.48 -8.68 8.43
CA ARG A 285 8.30 -7.87 7.23
C ARG A 285 8.95 -6.50 7.41
N PRO A 286 9.46 -5.87 6.34
CA PRO A 286 9.80 -4.46 6.39
C PRO A 286 8.51 -3.67 6.68
N LYS A 287 8.57 -2.70 7.59
CA LYS A 287 7.41 -1.88 7.95
C LYS A 287 6.89 -1.10 6.74
N ALA A 288 7.79 -0.63 5.88
CA ALA A 288 7.49 0.06 4.63
C ALA A 288 6.74 -0.83 3.61
N ALA A 289 6.82 -2.16 3.73
CA ALA A 289 6.09 -3.07 2.86
C ALA A 289 4.63 -3.30 3.31
N LEU A 290 4.25 -2.88 4.52
CA LEU A 290 2.91 -3.16 5.07
C LEU A 290 1.92 -2.04 4.76
N ILE A 291 1.04 -2.29 3.81
CA ILE A 291 -0.01 -1.36 3.37
C ILE A 291 -1.39 -1.81 3.82
N ASP A 292 -2.37 -0.91 3.83
CA ASP A 292 -3.76 -1.19 4.22
C ASP A 292 -4.71 -1.25 3.01
N LEU A 293 -4.28 -0.70 1.87
CA LEU A 293 -4.97 -0.70 0.57
C LEU A 293 -3.99 -1.16 -0.51
N ALA A 294 -4.47 -1.61 -1.67
CA ALA A 294 -3.57 -2.03 -2.75
C ALA A 294 -2.95 -0.82 -3.45
N GLU A 295 -3.76 0.20 -3.68
CA GLU A 295 -3.46 1.48 -4.32
C GLU A 295 -2.35 2.24 -3.57
N GLU A 296 -2.27 2.06 -2.25
CA GLU A 296 -1.22 2.61 -1.40
C GLU A 296 0.18 2.11 -1.80
N GLY A 297 0.32 0.89 -2.32
CA GLY A 297 1.61 0.36 -2.75
C GLY A 297 2.24 1.17 -3.88
N GLY A 298 1.43 1.67 -4.81
CA GLY A 298 1.93 2.54 -5.87
C GLY A 298 2.23 3.95 -5.40
N LEU A 299 1.43 4.48 -4.45
CA LEU A 299 1.74 5.75 -3.80
C LEU A 299 3.04 5.69 -2.99
N GLU A 300 3.30 4.61 -2.26
CA GLU A 300 4.57 4.39 -1.55
C GLU A 300 5.74 4.29 -2.52
N TYR A 301 5.60 3.52 -3.62
CA TYR A 301 6.64 3.46 -4.66
C TYR A 301 6.96 4.86 -5.21
N LEU A 302 5.94 5.56 -5.69
CA LEU A 302 6.09 6.89 -6.30
C LEU A 302 6.62 7.91 -5.31
N TYR A 303 6.16 7.87 -4.06
CA TYR A 303 6.67 8.72 -2.99
C TYR A 303 8.16 8.50 -2.78
N HIS A 304 8.58 7.25 -2.54
CA HIS A 304 9.97 6.93 -2.28
C HIS A 304 10.88 7.28 -3.45
N PHE A 305 10.40 7.06 -4.68
CA PHE A 305 11.10 7.42 -5.91
C PHE A 305 11.22 8.94 -6.09
N ALA A 306 10.19 9.70 -5.73
CA ALA A 306 10.12 11.15 -5.97
C ALA A 306 10.51 12.01 -4.76
N ARG A 307 10.74 11.45 -3.56
CA ARG A 307 10.78 12.19 -2.28
C ARG A 307 11.66 13.44 -2.25
N HIS A 308 12.82 13.40 -2.93
CA HIS A 308 13.75 14.54 -3.00
C HIS A 308 13.32 15.61 -4.00
N ARG A 309 12.34 15.30 -4.87
CA ARG A 309 11.80 16.16 -5.94
C ARG A 309 10.37 16.65 -5.64
N ILE A 310 9.66 16.07 -4.67
CA ILE A 310 8.28 16.45 -4.32
C ILE A 310 8.13 17.95 -4.00
N GLN A 311 9.13 18.52 -3.31
CA GLN A 311 9.15 19.92 -2.90
C GLN A 311 9.62 20.89 -4.00
N GLY A 312 10.18 20.39 -5.11
CA GLY A 312 10.64 21.21 -6.22
C GLY A 312 9.50 21.83 -7.05
N THR A 313 9.83 22.78 -7.92
CA THR A 313 8.87 23.42 -8.85
C THR A 313 8.50 22.54 -10.04
N ASP A 314 9.35 21.57 -10.39
CA ASP A 314 9.10 20.60 -11.44
C ASP A 314 9.44 19.19 -10.94
N MET A 315 8.53 18.23 -11.18
CA MET A 315 8.70 16.82 -10.83
C MET A 315 8.97 16.03 -12.10
N SER A 316 10.18 16.16 -12.64
CA SER A 316 10.66 15.26 -13.68
C SER A 316 11.13 13.95 -13.05
N LEU A 317 10.47 12.84 -13.41
CA LEU A 317 10.84 11.50 -12.97
C LEU A 317 11.30 10.68 -14.17
N SER A 318 12.22 9.75 -13.91
CA SER A 318 12.71 8.77 -14.87
C SER A 318 11.73 7.60 -15.13
N LEU A 319 10.50 7.70 -14.62
CA LEU A 319 9.39 6.76 -14.84
C LEU A 319 8.09 7.49 -15.24
N ALA A 320 7.26 6.84 -16.06
CA ALA A 320 5.96 7.33 -16.51
C ALA A 320 4.84 7.03 -15.51
N ALA A 321 4.88 5.83 -14.93
CA ALA A 321 3.82 5.29 -14.11
C ALA A 321 4.33 4.11 -13.27
N VAL A 322 3.46 3.64 -12.37
CA VAL A 322 3.61 2.37 -11.67
C VAL A 322 2.35 1.54 -11.89
N GLU A 323 2.49 0.33 -12.38
CA GLU A 323 1.43 -0.67 -12.48
C GLU A 323 1.36 -1.48 -11.19
N LEU A 324 0.15 -1.68 -10.68
CA LEU A 324 -0.12 -2.39 -9.45
C LEU A 324 -0.88 -3.66 -9.76
N TYR A 325 -0.43 -4.79 -9.21
CA TYR A 325 -1.13 -6.06 -9.27
C TYR A 325 -1.34 -6.61 -7.87
N HIS A 326 -2.59 -6.69 -7.40
CA HIS A 326 -2.93 -7.35 -6.13
C HIS A 326 -3.21 -8.83 -6.40
N LEU A 327 -2.31 -9.69 -5.92
CA LEU A 327 -2.30 -11.12 -6.19
C LEU A 327 -2.46 -11.92 -4.90
N GLN A 328 -3.36 -12.91 -4.92
CA GLN A 328 -3.58 -13.81 -3.80
C GLN A 328 -3.59 -15.26 -4.24
N ARG A 329 -2.79 -16.10 -3.58
CA ARG A 329 -2.87 -17.55 -3.73
C ARG A 329 -4.15 -18.09 -3.08
N ALA A 330 -4.95 -18.80 -3.86
CA ALA A 330 -6.14 -19.52 -3.44
C ALA A 330 -6.01 -20.99 -3.85
N GLY A 331 -5.46 -21.82 -2.95
CA GLY A 331 -5.11 -23.21 -3.26
C GLY A 331 -3.97 -23.28 -4.29
N ASN A 332 -4.25 -23.89 -5.44
CA ASN A 332 -3.31 -24.01 -6.57
C ASN A 332 -3.46 -22.90 -7.62
N ARG A 333 -4.40 -21.95 -7.44
CA ARG A 333 -4.61 -20.84 -8.36
C ARG A 333 -4.08 -19.54 -7.75
N ILE A 334 -3.52 -18.68 -8.60
CA ILE A 334 -3.19 -17.30 -8.25
C ILE A 334 -4.32 -16.44 -8.76
N ARG A 335 -5.02 -15.73 -7.86
CA ARG A 335 -6.09 -14.82 -8.22
C ARG A 335 -5.56 -13.39 -8.28
N GLN A 336 -5.84 -12.70 -9.37
CA GLN A 336 -5.70 -11.25 -9.46
C GLN A 336 -6.96 -10.60 -8.88
N LEU A 337 -6.79 -9.88 -7.77
CA LEU A 337 -7.86 -9.19 -7.06
C LEU A 337 -8.07 -7.76 -7.57
N ALA A 338 -6.99 -7.12 -8.01
CA ALA A 338 -7.00 -5.79 -8.61
C ALA A 338 -5.80 -5.64 -9.55
N ALA A 339 -5.98 -4.82 -10.58
CA ALA A 339 -4.89 -4.30 -11.41
C ALA A 339 -5.15 -2.82 -11.70
N GLU A 340 -4.16 -1.98 -11.43
CA GLU A 340 -4.27 -0.52 -11.55
C GLU A 340 -3.00 0.08 -12.10
N ARG A 341 -3.08 1.33 -12.57
CA ARG A 341 -1.95 2.09 -13.06
C ARG A 341 -1.97 3.49 -12.47
N LEU A 342 -0.92 3.84 -11.73
CA LEU A 342 -0.80 5.13 -11.06
C LEU A 342 0.22 6.02 -11.75
N LEU A 343 -0.14 7.28 -11.95
CA LEU A 343 0.72 8.32 -12.53
C LEU A 343 1.37 9.16 -11.42
N PRO A 344 2.63 9.60 -11.60
CA PRO A 344 3.29 10.51 -10.67
C PRO A 344 2.69 11.91 -10.76
N ARG A 345 1.69 12.20 -9.93
CA ARG A 345 1.09 13.53 -9.82
C ARG A 345 1.65 14.25 -8.60
N GLN A 346 2.30 15.40 -8.80
CA GLN A 346 2.99 16.11 -7.74
C GLN A 346 2.06 16.52 -6.57
N ASN A 347 0.86 17.03 -6.89
CA ASN A 347 -0.14 17.38 -5.88
C ASN A 347 -0.57 16.17 -5.04
N VAL A 348 -0.81 15.02 -5.68
CA VAL A 348 -1.16 13.76 -5.01
C VAL A 348 -0.04 13.31 -4.07
N LEU A 349 1.22 13.34 -4.52
CA LEU A 349 2.36 12.91 -3.70
C LEU A 349 2.64 13.86 -2.53
N ARG A 350 2.44 15.18 -2.69
CA ARG A 350 2.51 16.16 -1.59
C ARG A 350 1.42 15.90 -0.54
N ASP A 351 0.18 15.71 -0.97
CA ASP A 351 -0.94 15.43 -0.07
C ASP A 351 -0.79 14.04 0.60
N TYR A 352 -0.20 13.07 -0.11
CA TYR A 352 0.16 11.76 0.44
C TYR A 352 1.29 11.86 1.47
N GLU A 353 2.32 12.68 1.23
CA GLU A 353 3.41 12.92 2.19
C GLU A 353 2.90 13.49 3.52
N LYS A 354 1.96 14.44 3.45
CA LYS A 354 1.30 14.98 4.66
C LYS A 354 0.51 13.89 5.41
N PHE A 355 -0.05 12.91 4.69
CA PHE A 355 -0.89 11.86 5.25
C PHE A 355 -0.10 10.67 5.81
N ARG A 356 0.97 10.21 5.12
CA ARG A 356 1.69 8.96 5.41
C ARG A 356 2.31 8.87 6.81
N GLY A 357 2.63 10.02 7.41
CA GLY A 357 3.31 10.12 8.71
C GLY A 357 2.48 9.67 9.93
N GLY A 358 1.20 9.31 9.76
CA GLY A 358 0.32 8.90 10.85
C GLY A 358 -0.25 7.49 10.68
N TYR A 359 -0.34 6.73 11.78
CA TYR A 359 -1.27 5.61 11.85
C TYR A 359 -2.70 6.17 11.75
N ALA A 360 -3.26 6.16 10.54
CA ALA A 360 -4.65 6.51 10.30
C ALA A 360 -5.56 5.32 10.59
N ASN A 361 -6.79 5.59 11.01
CA ASN A 361 -7.87 4.62 11.01
C ASN A 361 -8.04 4.06 9.59
N PHE A 362 -8.22 2.74 9.47
CA PHE A 362 -8.26 2.07 8.18
C PHE A 362 -9.42 2.51 7.28
N GLN A 363 -10.59 2.81 7.84
CA GLN A 363 -11.73 3.32 7.06
C GLN A 363 -11.47 4.73 6.57
N TYR A 364 -10.92 5.58 7.45
CA TYR A 364 -10.53 6.94 7.08
C TYR A 364 -9.46 6.93 5.98
N LYS A 365 -8.45 6.08 6.13
CA LYS A 365 -7.38 5.89 5.16
C LYS A 365 -7.90 5.42 3.81
N SER A 366 -8.82 4.44 3.81
CA SER A 366 -9.47 3.96 2.58
C SER A 366 -10.23 5.05 1.85
N LEU A 367 -11.05 5.81 2.59
CA LEU A 367 -11.79 6.95 2.07
C LEU A 367 -10.84 8.00 1.47
N TYR A 368 -9.87 8.46 2.28
CA TYR A 368 -8.96 9.54 1.91
C TYR A 368 -8.11 9.21 0.70
N LEU A 369 -7.46 8.03 0.68
CA LEU A 369 -6.54 7.67 -0.39
C LEU A 369 -7.26 7.44 -1.72
N ARG A 370 -8.46 6.84 -1.71
CA ARG A 370 -9.24 6.68 -2.94
C ARG A 370 -9.63 8.02 -3.52
N ASN A 371 -10.18 8.91 -2.69
CA ASN A 371 -10.57 10.25 -3.14
C ASN A 371 -9.36 11.05 -3.62
N LEU A 372 -8.22 10.94 -2.93
CA LEU A 372 -6.97 11.57 -3.34
C LEU A 372 -6.52 11.14 -4.75
N LEU A 373 -6.64 9.86 -5.08
CA LEU A 373 -6.22 9.31 -6.37
C LEU A 373 -7.12 9.75 -7.53
N VAL A 374 -8.44 9.83 -7.29
CA VAL A 374 -9.41 10.28 -8.31
C VAL A 374 -9.60 11.79 -8.35
N GLY A 375 -9.07 12.54 -7.38
CA GLY A 375 -9.21 14.00 -7.31
C GLY A 375 -10.52 14.47 -6.68
N GLU A 376 -11.20 13.60 -5.92
CA GLU A 376 -12.46 13.89 -5.25
C GLU A 376 -12.22 14.53 -3.86
N PRO A 377 -13.21 15.25 -3.30
CA PRO A 377 -13.13 15.76 -1.93
C PRO A 377 -12.89 14.65 -0.90
N TRP A 378 -12.10 14.94 0.14
CA TRP A 378 -11.66 13.96 1.14
C TRP A 378 -12.81 13.27 1.91
N HIS A 379 -14.01 13.86 1.90
CA HIS A 379 -15.20 13.34 2.57
C HIS A 379 -16.15 12.55 1.66
N GLN A 380 -15.92 12.56 0.33
CA GLN A 380 -16.82 11.94 -0.65
C GLN A 380 -16.97 10.43 -0.41
N GLY A 381 -18.20 9.93 -0.31
CA GLY A 381 -18.50 8.52 -0.04
C GLY A 381 -18.41 8.08 1.43
N ALA A 382 -18.19 9.00 2.36
CA ALA A 382 -18.20 8.67 3.79
C ALA A 382 -19.58 8.20 4.30
N ASP A 383 -20.66 8.68 3.70
CA ASP A 383 -22.05 8.28 3.99
C ASP A 383 -22.29 6.77 3.75
N ASP A 384 -21.72 6.22 2.68
CA ASP A 384 -21.76 4.80 2.37
C ASP A 384 -21.00 3.97 3.41
N ILE A 385 -19.80 4.43 3.80
CA ILE A 385 -18.99 3.80 4.86
C ILE A 385 -19.75 3.81 6.18
N PHE A 386 -20.37 4.94 6.54
CA PHE A 386 -21.19 5.05 7.74
C PHE A 386 -22.36 4.07 7.68
N SER A 387 -22.98 3.88 6.52
CA SER A 387 -24.14 3.02 6.31
C SER A 387 -23.82 1.52 6.38
N ARG A 388 -22.61 1.10 6.01
CA ARG A 388 -22.21 -0.32 5.97
C ARG A 388 -21.58 -0.84 7.26
N HIS A 389 -21.11 0.06 8.11
CA HIS A 389 -20.31 -0.31 9.27
C HIS A 389 -20.98 0.00 10.63
N PRO A 390 -20.60 -0.74 11.70
CA PRO A 390 -21.13 -0.52 13.05
C PRO A 390 -20.80 0.86 13.62
N LEU A 391 -21.73 1.41 14.40
CA LEU A 391 -21.60 2.73 15.05
C LEU A 391 -20.31 2.91 15.88
N PRO A 392 -19.82 1.95 16.70
CA PRO A 392 -18.65 2.16 17.54
C PRO A 392 -17.33 2.36 16.77
N LEU A 393 -17.33 2.23 15.44
CA LEU A 393 -16.19 2.62 14.61
C LEU A 393 -16.13 4.13 14.36
N PHE A 394 -17.27 4.83 14.44
CA PHE A 394 -17.41 6.24 14.08
C PHE A 394 -17.80 7.12 15.27
N ILE A 395 -18.51 6.61 16.26
CA ILE A 395 -18.81 7.34 17.50
C ILE A 395 -18.07 6.67 18.64
N TYR A 396 -17.31 7.47 19.39
CA TYR A 396 -16.53 6.95 20.51
C TYR A 396 -17.45 6.60 21.68
N LEU A 397 -17.33 5.36 22.11
CA LEU A 397 -18.07 4.75 23.20
C LEU A 397 -17.06 3.97 24.06
N ARG A 398 -16.91 4.39 25.32
CA ARG A 398 -16.08 3.70 26.33
C ARG A 398 -16.51 2.24 26.35
N ASP A 399 -15.57 1.34 26.15
CA ASP A 399 -15.74 -0.14 26.12
C ASP A 399 -16.36 -0.77 24.85
N LYS A 400 -16.99 0.00 23.95
CA LYS A 400 -17.49 -0.53 22.66
C LYS A 400 -16.58 -0.21 21.48
N THR A 401 -15.81 0.88 21.58
CA THR A 401 -14.89 1.31 20.51
C THR A 401 -13.63 0.45 20.53
N PRO A 402 -13.22 -0.14 19.38
CA PRO A 402 -11.99 -0.93 19.30
C PRO A 402 -10.76 -0.12 19.70
N ARG A 403 -9.90 -0.70 20.53
CA ARG A 403 -8.64 -0.06 21.00
C ARG A 403 -7.44 -0.47 20.15
N GLU A 404 -7.57 -1.51 19.33
CA GLU A 404 -6.51 -2.05 18.48
C GLU A 404 -6.19 -1.15 17.28
N VAL A 405 -7.10 -0.23 16.95
CA VAL A 405 -6.90 0.76 15.89
C VAL A 405 -7.16 2.16 16.43
N ARG A 406 -6.55 3.15 15.79
CA ARG A 406 -6.87 4.54 16.07
C ARG A 406 -8.33 4.82 15.75
N PHE A 407 -9.00 5.57 16.62
CA PHE A 407 -10.39 5.96 16.43
C PHE A 407 -10.57 6.86 15.19
N PHE A 408 -11.59 6.59 14.37
CA PHE A 408 -11.85 7.29 13.10
C PHE A 408 -11.97 8.81 13.26
N GLY A 409 -12.71 9.27 14.28
CA GLY A 409 -12.90 10.70 14.53
C GLY A 409 -11.59 11.46 14.82
N ASN A 410 -10.54 10.78 15.28
CA ASN A 410 -9.24 11.42 15.47
C ASN A 410 -8.56 11.80 14.17
N ASP A 411 -8.80 11.08 13.07
CA ASP A 411 -8.23 11.43 11.76
C ASP A 411 -9.07 12.50 11.07
N VAL A 412 -10.40 12.43 11.19
CA VAL A 412 -11.30 13.50 10.75
C VAL A 412 -10.94 14.83 11.41
N ARG A 413 -10.76 14.84 12.73
CA ARG A 413 -10.33 16.02 13.49
C ARG A 413 -9.00 16.59 12.97
N LYS A 414 -7.98 15.73 12.80
CA LYS A 414 -6.68 16.17 12.27
C LYS A 414 -6.79 16.79 10.87
N LYS A 415 -7.65 16.24 10.01
CA LYS A 415 -7.87 16.80 8.68
C LYS A 415 -8.53 18.17 8.74
N LEU A 416 -9.53 18.35 9.60
CA LEU A 416 -10.19 19.65 9.80
C LEU A 416 -9.22 20.67 10.41
N GLU A 417 -8.37 20.27 11.35
CA GLU A 417 -7.29 21.12 11.90
C GLU A 417 -6.30 21.54 10.80
N ALA A 418 -5.91 20.62 9.92
CA ALA A 418 -5.03 20.91 8.79
C ALA A 418 -5.69 21.87 7.78
N ILE A 419 -6.99 21.69 7.47
CA ILE A 419 -7.75 22.61 6.62
C ILE A 419 -7.79 24.02 7.24
N ALA A 420 -8.05 24.12 8.55
CA ALA A 420 -8.05 25.41 9.24
C ALA A 420 -6.70 26.13 9.17
N TYR A 421 -5.61 25.39 9.33
CA TYR A 421 -4.26 25.91 9.20
C TYR A 421 -3.96 26.38 7.76
N ASP A 422 -4.27 25.56 6.76
CA ASP A 422 -4.02 25.87 5.35
C ASP A 422 -4.83 27.10 4.89
N LEU A 423 -6.09 27.25 5.34
CA LEU A 423 -6.91 28.43 5.04
C LEU A 423 -6.39 29.69 5.75
N GLN A 424 -5.86 29.57 6.97
CA GLN A 424 -5.27 30.70 7.69
C GLN A 424 -4.04 31.24 6.96
N LEU A 425 -3.18 30.37 6.41
CA LEU A 425 -2.00 30.78 5.63
C LEU A 425 -2.36 31.45 4.29
N LYS A 426 -3.52 31.12 3.70
CA LYS A 426 -3.95 31.63 2.39
C LYS A 426 -4.75 32.93 2.44
N GLN A 427 -5.20 33.37 3.61
CA GLN A 427 -5.97 34.63 3.75
C GLN A 427 -5.18 35.89 3.34
N GLU A 428 -3.90 35.78 3.01
CA GLU A 428 -3.03 36.87 2.56
C GLU A 428 -3.00 37.09 1.03
N GLY A 429 -3.75 36.34 0.20
CA GLY A 429 -3.85 36.67 -1.23
C GLY A 429 -4.81 35.85 -2.09
N GLY A 430 -5.71 36.53 -2.80
CA GLY A 430 -6.42 36.04 -4.00
C GLY A 430 -7.85 35.51 -3.82
N LEU A 431 -8.57 35.43 -4.95
CA LEU A 431 -9.91 34.83 -5.08
C LEU A 431 -9.86 33.34 -4.71
N MET A 432 -10.85 32.86 -3.95
CA MET A 432 -10.94 31.46 -3.53
C MET A 432 -11.46 30.57 -4.66
N GLY A 433 -10.79 29.43 -4.89
CA GLY A 433 -11.29 28.38 -5.77
C GLY A 433 -12.29 27.46 -5.07
N ASP A 434 -12.88 26.55 -5.85
CA ASP A 434 -13.94 25.63 -5.39
C ASP A 434 -13.49 24.75 -4.22
N ARG A 435 -12.22 24.30 -4.22
CA ARG A 435 -11.66 23.50 -3.12
C ARG A 435 -11.59 24.29 -1.82
N GLU A 436 -11.23 25.59 -1.88
CA GLU A 436 -11.23 26.45 -0.69
C GLU A 436 -12.65 26.68 -0.17
N GLN A 437 -13.64 26.83 -1.05
CA GLN A 437 -15.04 26.98 -0.65
C GLN A 437 -15.58 25.72 0.04
N ASP A 438 -15.27 24.53 -0.50
CA ASP A 438 -15.62 23.24 0.10
C ASP A 438 -14.96 23.06 1.48
N ASP A 439 -13.67 23.43 1.59
CA ASP A 439 -12.92 23.40 2.85
C ASP A 439 -13.50 24.38 3.89
N GLN A 440 -13.96 25.56 3.46
CA GLN A 440 -14.67 26.49 4.34
C GLN A 440 -15.99 25.93 4.84
N LEU A 441 -16.82 25.37 3.94
CA LEU A 441 -18.08 24.73 4.32
C LEU A 441 -17.84 23.64 5.36
N ALA A 442 -16.82 22.79 5.16
CA ALA A 442 -16.43 21.75 6.12
C ALA A 442 -16.10 22.32 7.51
N LEU A 443 -15.34 23.41 7.60
CA LEU A 443 -15.03 24.07 8.88
C LEU A 443 -16.25 24.71 9.53
N ARG A 444 -17.15 25.31 8.74
CA ARG A 444 -18.40 25.91 9.25
C ARG A 444 -19.30 24.85 9.84
N VAL A 445 -19.59 23.79 9.08
CA VAL A 445 -20.37 22.65 9.58
C VAL A 445 -19.72 22.08 10.84
N ASN A 446 -18.39 21.89 10.86
CA ASN A 446 -17.70 21.40 12.05
C ASN A 446 -17.92 22.29 13.29
N ARG A 447 -17.87 23.62 13.14
CA ARG A 447 -18.11 24.56 14.24
C ARG A 447 -19.55 24.50 14.77
N LEU A 448 -20.55 24.43 13.88
CA LEU A 448 -21.95 24.29 14.27
C LEU A 448 -22.15 23.01 15.10
N ILE A 449 -21.53 21.90 14.68
CA ILE A 449 -21.59 20.63 15.39
C ILE A 449 -20.82 20.66 16.71
N GLN A 450 -19.67 21.32 16.77
CA GLN A 450 -18.94 21.51 18.02
C GLN A 450 -19.81 22.19 19.08
N GLU A 451 -20.47 23.29 18.72
CA GLU A 451 -21.35 24.05 19.62
C GLU A 451 -22.57 23.23 20.04
N TYR A 452 -23.23 22.56 19.10
CA TYR A 452 -24.32 21.63 19.37
C TYR A 452 -23.92 20.54 20.37
N VAL A 453 -22.83 19.82 20.11
CA VAL A 453 -22.36 18.73 20.96
C VAL A 453 -22.02 19.26 22.35
N ASN A 454 -21.29 20.37 22.45
CA ASN A 454 -20.89 20.94 23.74
C ASN A 454 -22.10 21.32 24.59
N ARG A 455 -23.04 22.11 24.05
CA ARG A 455 -24.21 22.58 24.80
C ARG A 455 -25.13 21.45 25.22
N ARG A 456 -25.45 20.53 24.31
CA ARG A 456 -26.28 19.36 24.63
C ARG A 456 -25.62 18.43 25.63
N THR A 457 -24.29 18.34 25.62
CA THR A 457 -23.55 17.56 26.63
C THR A 457 -23.66 18.22 28.01
N GLU A 458 -23.50 19.54 28.11
CA GLU A 458 -23.65 20.27 29.38
C GLU A 458 -25.07 20.15 29.93
N GLU A 459 -26.10 20.31 29.08
CA GLU A 459 -27.50 20.12 29.45
C GLU A 459 -27.78 18.71 29.97
N LYS A 460 -27.29 17.69 29.28
CA LYS A 460 -27.58 16.27 29.58
C LYS A 460 -26.78 15.72 30.76
N SER A 461 -25.57 16.24 31.00
CA SER A 461 -24.73 15.85 32.12
C SER A 461 -24.96 16.68 33.39
N GLY A 462 -25.52 17.89 33.25
CA GLY A 462 -25.60 18.88 34.32
C GLY A 462 -24.25 19.47 34.73
N LYS A 463 -23.17 19.24 33.97
CA LYS A 463 -21.81 19.73 34.25
C LYS A 463 -21.38 20.71 33.18
N LYS A 464 -20.96 21.92 33.56
CA LYS A 464 -20.44 22.91 32.59
C LYS A 464 -18.95 22.69 32.38
N PHE A 465 -18.50 22.80 31.13
CA PHE A 465 -17.08 22.61 30.78
C PHE A 465 -16.16 23.58 31.55
N LYS A 466 -16.64 24.79 31.82
CA LYS A 466 -15.90 25.80 32.58
C LYS A 466 -15.54 25.35 34.00
N ASP A 467 -16.33 24.46 34.59
CA ASP A 467 -16.18 24.04 35.99
C ASP A 467 -15.03 23.05 36.18
N PHE A 468 -14.64 22.34 35.13
CA PHE A 468 -13.59 21.31 35.19
C PHE A 468 -12.48 21.46 34.15
N LYS A 469 -12.51 22.49 33.28
CA LYS A 469 -11.47 22.73 32.26
C LYS A 469 -10.04 22.89 32.81
N GLN A 470 -9.91 23.29 34.09
CA GLN A 470 -8.62 23.45 34.78
C GLN A 470 -8.14 22.17 35.44
N ASN A 471 -9.02 21.18 35.60
CA ASN A 471 -8.66 19.88 36.18
C ASN A 471 -7.89 19.11 35.13
N LYS A 472 -6.59 18.98 35.32
CA LYS A 472 -5.70 18.35 34.36
C LYS A 472 -4.89 17.23 35.00
N ASP A 473 -4.57 16.23 34.20
CA ASP A 473 -3.67 15.14 34.59
C ASP A 473 -2.20 15.60 34.56
N LYS A 474 -1.29 14.69 34.95
CA LYS A 474 0.16 14.90 34.95
C LYS A 474 0.72 15.22 33.55
N GLN A 475 -0.04 14.92 32.49
CA GLN A 475 0.30 15.18 31.09
C GLN A 475 -0.43 16.43 30.55
N ASN A 476 -0.96 17.29 31.43
CA ASN A 476 -1.64 18.54 31.10
C ASN A 476 -2.92 18.35 30.26
N ARG A 477 -3.56 17.17 30.32
CA ARG A 477 -4.82 16.84 29.64
C ARG A 477 -6.00 17.01 30.58
N ILE A 478 -7.12 17.51 30.07
CA ILE A 478 -8.32 17.77 30.88
C ILE A 478 -8.94 16.45 31.37
N ILE A 479 -9.24 16.38 32.66
CA ILE A 479 -9.94 15.28 33.31
C ILE A 479 -11.45 15.52 33.19
N TYR A 480 -12.06 14.90 32.18
CA TYR A 480 -13.51 14.96 31.97
C TYR A 480 -14.26 14.02 32.93
N PRO A 481 -15.30 14.49 33.66
CA PRO A 481 -16.18 13.64 34.49
C PRO A 481 -16.84 12.50 33.69
N ASN A 482 -17.10 11.37 34.35
CA ASN A 482 -17.70 10.20 33.69
C ASN A 482 -19.09 10.52 33.11
N GLU A 483 -19.92 11.23 33.86
CA GLU A 483 -21.26 11.64 33.42
C GLU A 483 -21.20 12.55 32.19
N TYR A 484 -20.19 13.42 32.12
CA TYR A 484 -19.95 14.28 30.96
C TYR A 484 -19.52 13.46 29.73
N ARG A 485 -18.64 12.48 29.92
CA ARG A 485 -18.19 11.56 28.84
C ARG A 485 -19.36 10.73 28.30
N GLU A 486 -20.17 10.15 29.19
CA GLU A 486 -21.33 9.34 28.81
C GLU A 486 -22.41 10.17 28.12
N ALA A 487 -22.71 11.37 28.65
CA ALA A 487 -23.64 12.31 28.03
C ALA A 487 -23.19 12.68 26.62
N ARG A 488 -21.89 12.96 26.42
CA ARG A 488 -21.32 13.30 25.10
C ARG A 488 -21.44 12.14 24.12
N GLY A 489 -21.07 10.93 24.54
CA GLY A 489 -21.22 9.73 23.75
C GLY A 489 -22.67 9.48 23.32
N LYS A 490 -23.63 9.72 24.22
CA LYS A 490 -25.07 9.60 23.95
C LYS A 490 -25.57 10.70 23.00
N VAL A 491 -25.20 11.97 23.22
CA VAL A 491 -25.57 13.09 22.33
C VAL A 491 -25.07 12.84 20.90
N CYS A 492 -23.81 12.43 20.74
CA CYS A 492 -23.26 12.13 19.42
C CYS A 492 -23.91 10.89 18.82
N THR A 493 -24.20 9.84 19.60
CA THR A 493 -24.89 8.63 19.13
C THR A 493 -26.29 8.94 18.63
N ASP A 494 -27.10 9.63 19.44
CA ASP A 494 -28.48 9.97 19.12
C ASP A 494 -28.51 10.80 17.83
N ALA A 495 -27.66 11.84 17.73
CA ALA A 495 -27.57 12.68 16.54
C ALA A 495 -27.07 11.93 15.30
N PHE A 496 -26.02 11.11 15.43
CA PHE A 496 -25.44 10.39 14.31
C PHE A 496 -26.40 9.36 13.73
N LEU A 497 -27.09 8.59 14.57
CA LEU A 497 -28.08 7.61 14.12
C LEU A 497 -29.28 8.29 13.45
N ALA A 498 -29.74 9.40 14.02
CA ALA A 498 -30.87 10.14 13.48
C ALA A 498 -30.53 10.81 12.13
N LEU A 499 -29.29 11.25 11.94
CA LEU A 499 -28.82 11.74 10.64
C LEU A 499 -28.64 10.62 9.62
N ARG A 500 -28.06 9.49 10.05
CA ARG A 500 -27.82 8.33 9.19
C ARG A 500 -29.10 7.85 8.51
N SER A 501 -30.23 7.82 9.23
CA SER A 501 -31.52 7.34 8.70
C SER A 501 -32.29 8.34 7.83
N ARG A 502 -32.09 9.66 8.01
CA ARG A 502 -32.86 10.70 7.30
C ARG A 502 -32.30 11.02 5.91
N ARG A 503 -33.17 11.47 5.01
CA ARG A 503 -32.84 11.89 3.63
C ARG A 503 -33.63 13.14 3.26
N ASP A 504 -33.16 13.86 2.25
CA ASP A 504 -33.87 14.98 1.63
C ASP A 504 -34.38 16.00 2.67
N GLN A 505 -35.66 16.38 2.59
CA GLN A 505 -36.26 17.38 3.48
C GLN A 505 -36.19 16.99 4.96
N ASP A 506 -36.35 15.70 5.29
CA ASP A 506 -36.27 15.24 6.68
C ASP A 506 -34.89 15.55 7.31
N PHE A 507 -33.82 15.46 6.51
CA PHE A 507 -32.49 15.84 6.97
C PHE A 507 -32.41 17.36 7.20
N ILE A 508 -32.92 18.16 6.26
CA ILE A 508 -32.88 19.63 6.35
C ILE A 508 -33.65 20.10 7.60
N ASP A 509 -34.85 19.57 7.83
CA ASP A 509 -35.69 19.91 8.98
C ASP A 509 -35.04 19.49 10.29
N TYR A 510 -34.40 18.32 10.32
CA TYR A 510 -33.66 17.90 11.51
C TYR A 510 -32.42 18.77 11.75
N PHE A 511 -31.68 19.12 10.70
CA PHE A 511 -30.49 19.95 10.83
C PHE A 511 -30.86 21.34 11.36
N THR A 512 -31.81 22.01 10.72
CA THR A 512 -32.25 23.35 11.13
C THR A 512 -32.98 23.33 12.47
N GLY A 513 -33.88 22.36 12.70
CA GLY A 513 -34.70 22.29 13.91
C GLY A 513 -33.98 21.74 15.15
N THR A 514 -32.95 20.89 14.97
CA THR A 514 -32.24 20.24 16.09
C THR A 514 -30.81 20.71 16.23
N ILE A 515 -30.01 20.70 15.16
CA ILE A 515 -28.60 21.10 15.24
C ILE A 515 -28.47 22.59 15.49
N CYS A 516 -29.25 23.40 14.76
CA CYS A 516 -29.27 24.85 14.92
C CYS A 516 -30.19 25.33 16.06
N SER A 517 -30.76 24.41 16.86
CA SER A 517 -31.62 24.77 18.00
C SER A 517 -30.87 25.42 19.16
N VAL A 518 -29.53 25.36 19.15
CA VAL A 518 -28.69 25.95 20.18
C VAL A 518 -28.11 27.28 19.67
N PRO A 519 -27.96 28.30 20.53
CA PRO A 519 -27.41 29.58 20.09
C PRO A 519 -26.01 29.42 19.48
N GLN A 520 -25.87 29.83 18.22
CA GLN A 520 -24.62 29.76 17.46
C GLN A 520 -24.42 31.11 16.77
N PHE A 521 -23.26 31.74 16.94
CA PHE A 521 -22.93 32.93 16.17
C PHE A 521 -22.43 32.52 14.79
N LEU A 522 -23.12 32.96 13.75
CA LEU A 522 -22.76 32.73 12.37
C LEU A 522 -22.81 34.07 11.61
N PRO A 523 -21.66 34.59 11.13
CA PRO A 523 -21.63 35.76 10.27
C PRO A 523 -22.52 35.57 9.02
N GLU A 524 -23.03 36.66 8.46
CA GLU A 524 -23.96 36.62 7.32
C GLU A 524 -23.42 35.81 6.13
N ALA A 525 -22.15 36.01 5.77
CA ALA A 525 -21.52 35.26 4.68
C ALA A 525 -21.46 33.75 4.96
N ASP A 526 -21.15 33.36 6.20
CA ASP A 526 -21.10 31.94 6.60
C ASP A 526 -22.51 31.34 6.67
N PHE A 527 -23.52 32.13 7.05
CA PHE A 527 -24.92 31.73 7.05
C PHE A 527 -25.39 31.44 5.62
N LEU A 528 -25.15 32.37 4.69
CA LEU A 528 -25.50 32.18 3.29
C LEU A 528 -24.82 30.95 2.70
N LEU A 529 -23.53 30.73 2.98
CA LEU A 529 -22.79 29.54 2.52
C LEU A 529 -23.47 28.24 2.97
N VAL A 530 -23.79 28.11 4.26
CA VAL A 530 -24.40 26.90 4.81
C VAL A 530 -25.85 26.74 4.31
N SER A 531 -26.63 27.81 4.27
CA SER A 531 -28.02 27.79 3.80
C SER A 531 -28.13 27.43 2.32
N GLN A 532 -27.24 27.96 1.47
CA GLN A 532 -27.16 27.58 0.07
C GLN A 532 -26.80 26.10 -0.06
N ALA A 533 -25.76 25.63 0.62
CA ALA A 533 -25.34 24.23 0.58
C ALA A 533 -26.44 23.28 1.10
N LEU A 534 -27.20 23.66 2.12
CA LEU A 534 -28.35 22.86 2.60
C LEU A 534 -29.45 22.72 1.55
N THR A 535 -29.60 23.70 0.65
CA THR A 535 -30.65 23.68 -0.38
C THR A 535 -30.17 23.00 -1.65
N SER A 536 -28.91 23.24 -2.07
CA SER A 536 -28.36 22.74 -3.33
C SER A 536 -27.65 21.39 -3.21
N ASP A 537 -27.02 21.10 -2.07
CA ASP A 537 -26.18 19.92 -1.85
C ASP A 537 -26.27 19.44 -0.38
N TRP A 538 -27.51 19.17 0.06
CA TRP A 538 -27.78 18.64 1.39
C TRP A 538 -27.00 17.33 1.70
N PRO A 539 -26.72 16.40 0.74
CA PRO A 539 -25.94 15.20 1.03
C PRO A 539 -24.51 15.52 1.50
N LYS A 540 -23.86 16.54 0.92
CA LYS A 540 -22.55 17.02 1.37
C LYS A 540 -22.63 17.53 2.81
N VAL A 541 -23.60 18.39 3.13
CA VAL A 541 -23.77 18.93 4.49
C VAL A 541 -24.04 17.82 5.50
N LYS A 542 -24.89 16.83 5.14
CA LYS A 542 -25.14 15.63 5.97
C LYS A 542 -23.84 14.87 6.25
N THR A 543 -23.03 14.65 5.22
CA THR A 543 -21.78 13.90 5.31
C THR A 543 -20.76 14.61 6.21
N LEU A 544 -20.55 15.90 5.98
CA LEU A 544 -19.70 16.75 6.83
C LEU A 544 -20.19 16.78 8.28
N THR A 545 -21.51 16.80 8.49
CA THR A 545 -22.11 16.75 9.83
C THR A 545 -21.77 15.45 10.55
N MET A 546 -21.93 14.30 9.90
CA MET A 546 -21.62 12.99 10.48
C MET A 546 -20.13 12.83 10.78
N LEU A 547 -19.26 13.36 9.90
CA LEU A 547 -17.82 13.46 10.13
C LEU A 547 -17.49 14.31 11.36
N ALA A 548 -18.07 15.50 11.48
CA ALA A 548 -17.88 16.38 12.62
C ALA A 548 -18.37 15.75 13.94
N LEU A 549 -19.52 15.07 13.92
CA LEU A 549 -20.01 14.32 15.09
C LEU A 549 -19.02 13.24 15.52
N SER A 550 -18.41 12.53 14.57
CA SER A 550 -17.36 11.56 14.85
C SER A 550 -16.14 12.22 15.51
N ALA A 551 -15.64 13.31 14.92
CA ALA A 551 -14.51 14.08 15.45
C ALA A 551 -14.75 14.59 16.88
N HIS A 552 -15.97 15.06 17.17
CA HIS A 552 -16.35 15.59 18.48
C HIS A 552 -16.81 14.55 19.48
N SER A 553 -16.99 13.28 19.10
CA SER A 553 -17.40 12.21 20.04
C SER A 553 -16.29 11.77 20.99
N TYR A 554 -15.02 11.91 20.59
CA TYR A 554 -13.88 11.47 21.40
C TYR A 554 -13.43 12.56 22.39
N LEU A 555 -13.22 12.15 23.64
CA LEU A 555 -12.53 12.92 24.68
C LEU A 555 -11.27 12.14 25.08
N THR A 556 -10.18 12.85 25.39
CA THR A 556 -8.93 12.22 25.80
C THR A 556 -9.13 11.36 27.06
N GLU A 557 -8.73 10.09 26.99
CA GLU A 557 -8.69 9.21 28.16
C GLU A 557 -7.53 9.65 29.08
N THR A 558 -7.84 9.82 30.36
CA THR A 558 -6.88 10.06 31.44
C THR A 558 -6.40 8.72 31.98
N SER A 559 -5.09 8.58 32.23
CA SER A 559 -4.50 7.36 32.79
C SER A 559 -4.79 7.26 34.29
N GLU A 560 -5.96 6.76 34.66
CA GLU A 560 -6.35 6.53 36.08
C GLU A 560 -5.74 5.24 36.69
N LYS A 561 -4.69 4.65 36.10
CA LYS A 561 -4.21 3.30 36.49
C LYS A 561 -2.96 3.22 37.39
N GLU A 562 -2.54 4.30 38.06
CA GLU A 562 -1.39 4.22 39.00
C GLU A 562 -1.74 4.40 40.49
N GLU A 563 -3.00 4.60 40.88
CA GLU A 563 -3.39 4.76 42.28
C GLU A 563 -4.41 3.72 42.74
N VAL A 564 -4.08 2.43 42.60
CA VAL A 564 -4.69 1.35 43.43
C VAL A 564 -3.61 0.31 43.75
N THR A 565 -2.49 0.75 44.30
CA THR A 565 -1.54 -0.11 45.04
C THR A 565 -0.85 0.76 46.09
N LYS A 566 -1.64 1.24 47.06
CA LYS A 566 -1.18 1.65 48.40
C LYS A 566 -2.39 1.91 49.29
N SER A 567 -2.86 0.84 49.91
CA SER A 567 -3.54 0.83 51.20
C SER A 567 -3.51 -0.59 51.71
#